data_AF-A0A657BAE5-F1
#
_entry.id   AF-A0A657BAE5-F1
#
_cell.length_a   1.000
_cell.length_b   1.000
_cell.length_c   1.000
_cell.angle_alpha   90.00
_cell.angle_beta   90.00
_cell.angle_gamma   90.00
#
_symmetry.space_group_name_H-M   'P 1'
#
loop_
_entity.id
_entity.type
_entity.pdbx_description
1 polymer ?
#
loop_
_entity_poly.entity_id
_entity_poly.type
_entity_poly.pdbx_seq_one_letter_code
_entity_poly.pdbx_strand_id
1 'polypeptide(L)'
;MTIFALTADQSNTVLSIAEGVDCDDGYSRENPFYNQTRQYGERSGPLRIGLIRSDQLAFFGDEGYANAYSDTLKILREDASIEFEELDFAPFVEAAKLLYEGPWVTERYLATQPLIDDSPEVMFPVVRGIIEPGKDALASDLFTAQYRLQELKQECDAILDRFDCLLTPTAGRFFTVDELLEEPVLRNSQLGHYTNFMNLLDMSGLALPTVFTQQGLPFGVTLVAPAFGDRRLLSIAKRFETMFDLPLGALGESRESLPVNPVASPKHIDVLVCGAHLKGLPLNWQLTERGATLKECTQTASVYRMYALAGGPPFRPGLVLDEQQGAAIDVEIWRVPSEHFGSFVAGIPAPLGIGKVRLQDGSYVSGFICEPYGLEGSKEITQLGGWRAYLKELAS
;
A
#
# COMPACT_ATOMS: atom_id res chain seq x y z
N MET A 1 -16.31 8.89 0.17
CA MET A 1 -17.22 8.02 0.95
C MET A 1 -16.55 7.63 2.27
N THR A 2 -17.30 7.49 3.36
CA THR A 2 -16.77 6.96 4.64
C THR A 2 -17.68 5.83 5.14
N ILE A 3 -17.10 4.81 5.78
CA ILE A 3 -17.81 3.63 6.29
C ILE A 3 -17.36 3.41 7.74
N PHE A 4 -18.32 3.27 8.64
CA PHE A 4 -18.07 2.80 10.00
C PHE A 4 -18.60 1.37 10.13
N ALA A 5 -17.73 0.44 10.51
CA ALA A 5 -18.09 -0.94 10.79
C ALA A 5 -17.22 -1.49 11.92
N LEU A 6 -17.57 -2.67 12.43
CA LEU A 6 -16.88 -3.27 13.56
C LEU A 6 -15.63 -4.05 13.13
N THR A 7 -15.53 -4.43 11.85
CA THR A 7 -14.38 -5.17 11.31
C THR A 7 -13.98 -4.72 9.91
N ALA A 8 -12.75 -5.07 9.50
CA ALA A 8 -12.31 -4.88 8.12
C ALA A 8 -13.18 -5.68 7.12
N ASP A 9 -13.65 -6.87 7.49
CA ASP A 9 -14.50 -7.72 6.63
C ASP A 9 -15.86 -7.06 6.37
N GLN A 10 -16.47 -6.48 7.40
CA GLN A 10 -17.73 -5.74 7.27
C GLN A 10 -17.52 -4.47 6.44
N SER A 11 -16.45 -3.72 6.70
CA SER A 11 -16.10 -2.53 5.93
C SER A 11 -15.92 -2.88 4.45
N ASN A 12 -15.22 -3.98 4.15
CA ASN A 12 -15.02 -4.49 2.80
C ASN A 12 -16.34 -4.82 2.10
N THR A 13 -17.26 -5.46 2.82
CA THR A 13 -18.59 -5.84 2.32
C THR A 13 -19.45 -4.62 2.01
N VAL A 14 -19.46 -3.60 2.88
CA VAL A 14 -20.19 -2.36 2.62
C VAL A 14 -19.57 -1.61 1.44
N LEU A 15 -18.23 -1.53 1.38
CA LEU A 15 -17.52 -0.88 0.29
C LEU A 15 -17.81 -1.54 -1.06
N SER A 16 -17.90 -2.88 -1.14
CA SER A 16 -18.20 -3.57 -2.42
C SER A 16 -19.62 -3.35 -2.92
N ILE A 17 -20.54 -2.96 -2.05
CA ILE A 17 -21.92 -2.61 -2.42
C ILE A 17 -22.01 -1.12 -2.81
N ALA A 18 -21.25 -0.26 -2.12
CA ALA A 18 -21.32 1.19 -2.30
C ALA A 18 -20.37 1.73 -3.39
N GLU A 19 -19.35 0.98 -3.81
CA GLU A 19 -18.45 1.37 -4.90
C GLU A 19 -19.16 1.31 -6.26
N GLY A 20 -18.91 2.31 -7.10
CA GLY A 20 -19.48 2.41 -8.45
C GLY A 20 -19.26 3.81 -9.01
N VAL A 21 -19.22 3.91 -10.34
CA VAL A 21 -19.21 5.22 -11.01
C VAL A 21 -20.64 5.75 -11.02
N ASP A 22 -20.79 7.00 -10.58
CA ASP A 22 -22.01 7.77 -10.69
C ASP A 22 -21.79 8.90 -11.70
N CYS A 23 -22.49 8.87 -12.84
CA CYS A 23 -22.32 9.86 -13.89
C CYS A 23 -22.92 11.23 -13.54
N ASP A 24 -23.73 11.30 -12.48
CA ASP A 24 -24.32 12.56 -12.01
C ASP A 24 -23.40 13.30 -11.02
N ASP A 25 -22.33 12.66 -10.54
CA ASP A 25 -21.31 13.26 -9.66
C ASP A 25 -20.01 13.58 -10.44
N GLY A 26 -19.70 14.88 -10.54
CA GLY A 26 -18.49 15.37 -11.21
C GLY A 26 -17.16 14.97 -10.56
N TYR A 27 -17.17 14.47 -9.32
CA TYR A 27 -15.98 13.94 -8.63
C TYR A 27 -15.88 12.41 -8.68
N SER A 28 -16.87 11.72 -9.27
CA SER A 28 -16.87 10.26 -9.35
C SER A 28 -15.74 9.74 -10.24
N ARG A 29 -15.10 8.65 -9.83
CA ARG A 29 -13.98 8.01 -10.55
C ARG A 29 -14.16 6.49 -10.59
N GLU A 30 -13.71 5.88 -11.67
CA GLU A 30 -13.72 4.42 -11.83
C GLU A 30 -12.73 3.75 -10.86
N ASN A 31 -13.18 2.68 -10.19
CA ASN A 31 -12.33 1.92 -9.28
C ASN A 31 -11.40 0.97 -10.08
N PRO A 32 -10.06 1.09 -9.98
CA PRO A 32 -9.14 0.29 -10.79
C PRO A 32 -9.13 -1.19 -10.40
N PHE A 33 -8.70 -2.04 -11.34
CA PHE A 33 -8.66 -3.50 -11.20
C PHE A 33 -7.95 -4.01 -9.93
N TYR A 34 -6.91 -3.32 -9.48
CA TYR A 34 -6.10 -3.69 -8.31
C TYR A 34 -6.72 -3.27 -6.96
N ASN A 35 -7.83 -2.53 -6.98
CA ASN A 35 -8.55 -2.06 -5.78
C ASN A 35 -9.99 -2.61 -5.72
N GLN A 36 -10.26 -3.71 -6.41
CA GLN A 36 -11.56 -4.39 -6.42
C GLN A 36 -11.71 -5.35 -5.24
N THR A 37 -12.94 -5.71 -4.91
CA THR A 37 -13.26 -6.62 -3.78
C THR A 37 -12.49 -7.94 -3.78
N ARG A 38 -12.12 -8.50 -4.93
CA ARG A 38 -11.36 -9.77 -5.01
C ARG A 38 -9.89 -9.65 -4.60
N GLN A 39 -9.39 -8.42 -4.45
CA GLN A 39 -8.03 -8.13 -4.01
C GLN A 39 -7.95 -8.00 -2.47
N TYR A 40 -9.10 -8.05 -1.79
CA TYR A 40 -9.15 -8.07 -0.35
C TYR A 40 -8.91 -9.48 0.21
N GLY A 41 -8.27 -9.51 1.36
CA GLY A 41 -7.93 -10.68 2.16
C GLY A 41 -7.03 -10.28 3.32
N GLU A 42 -6.42 -11.23 4.01
CA GLU A 42 -5.42 -10.90 5.05
C GLU A 42 -4.05 -10.65 4.40
N ARG A 43 -3.46 -9.48 4.65
CA ARG A 43 -2.17 -9.15 4.04
C ARG A 43 -1.04 -10.02 4.61
N SER A 44 -0.42 -10.84 3.75
CA SER A 44 0.69 -11.72 4.12
C SER A 44 2.06 -11.18 3.68
N GLY A 45 3.12 -11.76 4.26
CA GLY A 45 4.51 -11.44 3.93
C GLY A 45 5.00 -10.12 4.53
N PRO A 46 6.15 -9.62 4.05
CA PRO A 46 6.75 -8.38 4.56
C PRO A 46 5.84 -7.17 4.37
N LEU A 47 5.83 -6.28 5.37
CA LEU A 47 5.16 -4.99 5.37
C LEU A 47 6.15 -3.90 5.73
N ARG A 48 6.20 -2.84 4.91
CA ARG A 48 6.97 -1.63 5.21
C ARG A 48 6.03 -0.49 5.58
N ILE A 49 6.16 0.02 6.80
CA ILE A 49 5.25 1.03 7.35
C ILE A 49 6.02 2.28 7.70
N GLY A 50 5.57 3.40 7.13
CA GLY A 50 6.12 4.71 7.42
C GLY A 50 5.59 5.26 8.75
N LEU A 51 6.48 5.65 9.65
CA LEU A 51 6.15 6.27 10.94
C LEU A 51 6.56 7.73 10.97
N ILE A 52 5.73 8.57 11.58
CA ILE A 52 6.09 9.95 11.89
C ILE A 52 7.28 9.93 12.87
N ARG A 53 8.32 10.72 12.58
CA ARG A 53 9.44 10.90 13.51
C ARG A 53 8.96 11.33 14.89
N SER A 54 9.63 10.84 15.93
CA SER A 54 9.22 11.08 17.32
C SER A 54 9.13 12.56 17.70
N ASP A 55 9.97 13.43 17.12
CA ASP A 55 9.98 14.89 17.35
C ASP A 55 8.83 15.63 16.67
N GLN A 56 8.10 14.97 15.76
CA GLN A 56 6.96 15.54 15.03
C GLN A 56 5.61 14.99 15.53
N LEU A 57 5.63 14.07 16.50
CA LEU A 57 4.42 13.58 17.13
C LEU A 57 3.86 14.63 18.11
N ALA A 58 2.65 15.10 17.83
CA ALA A 58 1.88 15.97 18.68
C ALA A 58 0.77 15.19 19.42
N PHE A 59 0.91 15.07 20.74
CA PHE A 59 -0.14 14.53 21.64
C PHE A 59 -0.77 15.61 22.54
N PHE A 60 -0.41 16.89 22.32
CA PHE A 60 -1.04 18.04 23.00
C PHE A 60 -1.11 17.91 24.53
N GLY A 61 -0.03 17.38 25.13
CA GLY A 61 0.10 17.16 26.56
C GLY A 61 -0.60 15.90 27.10
N ASP A 62 -1.14 15.03 26.25
CA ASP A 62 -1.75 13.75 26.66
C ASP A 62 -0.71 12.62 26.66
N GLU A 63 -0.15 12.35 27.84
CA GLU A 63 0.77 11.23 28.03
C GLU A 63 0.07 9.86 27.86
N GLY A 64 -1.23 9.77 28.10
CA GLY A 64 -2.00 8.54 27.95
C GLY A 64 -2.08 8.10 26.49
N TYR A 65 -2.37 9.04 25.59
CA TYR A 65 -2.38 8.80 24.14
C TYR A 65 -0.96 8.54 23.59
N ALA A 66 0.06 9.26 24.09
CA ALA A 66 1.44 9.02 23.71
C ALA A 66 1.90 7.59 24.09
N ASN A 67 1.57 7.15 25.31
CA ASN A 67 1.86 5.79 25.78
C ASN A 67 1.08 4.74 24.97
N ALA A 68 -0.21 4.97 24.69
CA ALA A 68 -1.02 4.07 23.88
C ALA A 68 -0.50 3.90 22.44
N TYR A 69 0.04 4.96 21.83
CA TYR A 69 0.74 4.88 20.55
C TYR A 69 2.00 4.01 20.65
N SER A 70 2.81 4.21 21.69
CA SER A 70 3.99 3.38 21.94
C SER A 70 3.64 1.90 22.15
N ASP A 71 2.60 1.60 22.94
CA ASP A 71 2.11 0.24 23.18
C ASP A 71 1.60 -0.42 21.90
N THR A 72 0.88 0.34 21.06
CA THR A 72 0.46 -0.10 19.73
C THR A 72 1.66 -0.54 18.89
N LEU A 73 2.69 0.31 18.78
CA LEU A 73 3.88 -0.02 18.00
C LEU A 73 4.66 -1.21 18.59
N LYS A 74 4.64 -1.40 19.91
CA LYS A 74 5.27 -2.54 20.57
C LYS A 74 4.62 -3.86 20.14
N ILE A 75 3.28 -3.92 20.16
CA ILE A 75 2.51 -5.10 19.74
C ILE A 75 2.77 -5.41 18.26
N LEU A 76 2.70 -4.39 17.39
CA LEU A 76 2.96 -4.59 15.95
C LEU A 76 4.38 -5.10 15.66
N ARG A 77 5.38 -4.73 16.47
CA ARG A 77 6.77 -5.21 16.31
C ARG A 77 6.97 -6.68 16.70
N GLU A 78 6.00 -7.32 17.35
CA GLU A 78 6.06 -8.77 17.63
C GLU A 78 6.01 -9.59 16.33
N ASP A 79 5.43 -9.04 15.26
CA ASP A 79 5.49 -9.61 13.92
C ASP A 79 6.79 -9.18 13.22
N ALA A 80 7.77 -10.09 13.17
CA ALA A 80 9.09 -9.86 12.60
C ALA A 80 9.10 -9.49 11.10
N SER A 81 7.96 -9.63 10.40
CA SER A 81 7.84 -9.23 9.00
C SER A 81 7.30 -7.81 8.80
N ILE A 82 7.00 -7.09 9.88
CA ILE A 82 6.65 -5.66 9.86
C ILE A 82 7.91 -4.84 10.11
N GLU A 83 8.34 -4.10 9.09
CA GLU A 83 9.45 -3.15 9.15
C GLU A 83 8.90 -1.73 9.28
N PHE A 84 9.40 -0.99 10.27
CA PHE A 84 9.08 0.42 10.47
C PHE A 84 10.25 1.30 10.02
N GLU A 85 9.93 2.38 9.33
CA GLU A 85 10.90 3.39 8.91
C GLU A 85 10.32 4.79 9.14
N GLU A 86 11.13 5.68 9.69
CA GLU A 86 10.69 7.04 10.00
C GLU A 86 10.64 7.93 8.74
N LEU A 87 9.71 8.88 8.75
CA LEU A 87 9.53 9.87 7.69
C LEU A 87 9.36 11.28 8.26
N ASP A 88 9.70 12.26 7.43
CA ASP A 88 9.40 13.66 7.71
C ASP A 88 7.94 13.96 7.39
N PHE A 89 7.14 14.29 8.41
CA PHE A 89 5.71 14.51 8.29
C PHE A 89 5.35 15.99 8.02
N ALA A 90 6.34 16.88 7.98
CA ALA A 90 6.13 18.31 7.78
C ALA A 90 5.33 18.66 6.49
N PRO A 91 5.58 18.04 5.33
CA PRO A 91 4.82 18.34 4.11
C PRO A 91 3.32 18.03 4.25
N PHE A 92 2.97 16.95 4.95
CA PHE A 92 1.57 16.58 5.21
C PHE A 92 0.89 17.61 6.14
N VAL A 93 1.60 18.06 7.18
CA VAL A 93 1.11 19.11 8.08
C VAL A 93 0.92 20.43 7.34
N GLU A 94 1.82 20.78 6.42
CA GLU A 94 1.68 21.98 5.60
C GLU A 94 0.45 21.89 4.68
N ALA A 95 0.24 20.75 4.01
CA ALA A 95 -0.94 20.52 3.19
C ALA A 95 -2.24 20.61 4.01
N ALA A 96 -2.24 20.06 5.23
CA ALA A 96 -3.36 20.18 6.17
C ALA A 96 -3.69 21.64 6.55
N LYS A 97 -2.68 22.52 6.67
CA LYS A 97 -2.89 23.95 6.97
C LYS A 97 -3.59 24.67 5.82
N LEU A 98 -3.31 24.31 4.57
CA LEU A 98 -3.99 24.88 3.41
C LEU A 98 -5.52 24.67 3.46
N LEU A 99 -6.03 23.65 4.16
CA LEU A 99 -7.47 23.43 4.31
C LEU A 99 -8.16 24.52 5.15
N TYR A 100 -7.50 25.02 6.20
CA TYR A 100 -8.09 25.94 7.18
C TYR A 100 -7.60 27.38 7.02
N GLU A 101 -6.32 27.56 6.70
CA GLU A 101 -5.71 28.86 6.45
C GLU A 101 -5.84 29.28 4.97
N GLY A 102 -6.18 28.33 4.10
CA GLY A 102 -6.33 28.54 2.68
C GLY A 102 -7.79 28.68 2.21
N PRO A 103 -7.96 28.82 0.90
CA PRO A 103 -9.22 29.24 0.28
C PRO A 103 -10.28 28.14 0.18
N TRP A 104 -9.99 26.92 0.64
CA TRP A 104 -10.97 25.81 0.60
C TRP A 104 -12.18 26.03 1.52
N VAL A 105 -12.09 26.93 2.51
CA VAL A 105 -13.26 27.34 3.29
C VAL A 105 -14.35 27.96 2.42
N THR A 106 -13.99 28.55 1.27
CA THR A 106 -14.94 29.09 0.29
C THR A 106 -15.85 28.03 -0.29
N GLU A 107 -15.44 26.76 -0.41
CA GLU A 107 -16.36 25.69 -0.83
C GLU A 107 -17.52 25.51 0.16
N ARG A 108 -17.23 25.62 1.46
CA ARG A 108 -18.27 25.55 2.50
C ARG A 108 -19.18 26.77 2.45
N TYR A 109 -18.63 27.96 2.18
CA TYR A 109 -19.41 29.16 1.98
C TYR A 109 -20.37 29.00 0.81
N LEU A 110 -19.88 28.59 -0.37
CA LEU A 110 -20.72 28.39 -1.56
C LEU A 110 -21.84 27.36 -1.32
N ALA A 111 -21.54 26.25 -0.66
CA ALA A 111 -22.54 25.22 -0.35
C ALA A 111 -23.62 25.69 0.66
N THR A 112 -23.32 26.72 1.46
CA THR A 112 -24.21 27.23 2.52
C THR A 112 -24.60 28.69 2.33
N GLN A 113 -24.29 29.27 1.17
CA GLN A 113 -24.40 30.71 0.91
C GLN A 113 -25.80 31.25 1.20
N PRO A 114 -26.91 30.62 0.77
CA PRO A 114 -28.25 31.13 1.09
C PRO A 114 -28.52 31.21 2.60
N LEU A 115 -28.01 30.26 3.39
CA LEU A 115 -28.18 30.27 4.84
C LEU A 115 -27.36 31.39 5.49
N ILE A 116 -26.14 31.62 5.02
CA ILE A 116 -25.24 32.65 5.56
C ILE A 116 -25.73 34.05 5.20
N ASP A 117 -26.17 34.25 3.96
CA ASP A 117 -26.55 35.56 3.45
C ASP A 117 -27.95 35.97 3.91
N ASP A 118 -28.93 35.04 3.96
CA ASP A 118 -30.34 35.36 4.22
C ASP A 118 -30.80 35.05 5.67
N SER A 119 -30.16 34.13 6.39
CA SER A 119 -30.59 33.71 7.75
C SER A 119 -29.43 33.27 8.66
N PRO A 120 -28.39 34.11 8.85
CA PRO A 120 -27.15 33.72 9.51
C PRO A 120 -27.33 33.26 10.97
N GLU A 121 -28.41 33.63 11.65
CA GLU A 121 -28.70 33.27 13.03
C GLU A 121 -29.10 31.80 13.23
N VAL A 122 -29.51 31.09 12.18
CA VAL A 122 -29.87 29.66 12.26
C VAL A 122 -28.65 28.75 12.36
N MET A 123 -27.47 29.27 11.97
CA MET A 123 -26.22 28.54 12.01
C MET A 123 -25.56 28.69 13.38
N PHE A 124 -25.08 27.57 13.94
CA PHE A 124 -24.34 27.60 15.20
C PHE A 124 -23.16 28.60 15.12
N PRO A 125 -23.00 29.55 16.07
CA PRO A 125 -22.09 30.69 15.90
C PRO A 125 -20.65 30.33 15.56
N VAL A 126 -20.10 29.25 16.15
CA VAL A 126 -18.73 28.80 15.86
C VAL A 126 -18.59 28.33 14.41
N VAL A 127 -19.56 27.57 13.91
CA VAL A 127 -19.56 27.09 12.51
C VAL A 127 -19.69 28.26 11.55
N ARG A 128 -20.59 29.21 11.83
CA ARG A 128 -20.72 30.43 11.03
C ARG A 128 -19.43 31.23 10.98
N GLY A 129 -18.79 31.46 12.13
CA GLY A 129 -17.54 32.21 12.22
C GLY A 129 -16.38 31.58 11.44
N ILE A 130 -16.42 30.26 11.21
CA ILE A 130 -15.45 29.56 10.36
C ILE A 130 -15.80 29.72 8.88
N ILE A 131 -17.07 29.59 8.49
CA ILE A 131 -17.46 29.52 7.08
C ILE A 131 -17.61 30.92 6.44
N GLU A 132 -18.17 31.88 7.16
CA GLU A 132 -18.50 33.21 6.64
C GLU A 132 -17.31 33.96 6.01
N PRO A 133 -16.08 33.91 6.55
CA PRO A 133 -14.92 34.53 5.91
C PRO A 133 -14.60 33.97 4.52
N GLY A 134 -15.12 32.80 4.14
CA GLY A 134 -14.94 32.21 2.82
C GLY A 134 -15.48 33.05 1.67
N LYS A 135 -16.35 34.03 1.94
CA LYS A 135 -16.86 34.99 0.94
C LYS A 135 -15.80 35.99 0.45
N ASP A 136 -14.75 36.21 1.24
CA ASP A 136 -13.75 37.25 1.00
C ASP A 136 -12.48 36.74 0.28
N ALA A 137 -12.37 35.42 0.07
CA ALA A 137 -11.22 34.81 -0.59
C ALA A 137 -11.15 35.17 -2.08
N LEU A 138 -9.96 35.54 -2.55
CA LEU A 138 -9.74 35.90 -3.96
C LEU A 138 -9.41 34.66 -4.79
N ALA A 139 -9.70 34.73 -6.09
CA ALA A 139 -9.27 33.70 -7.04
C ALA A 139 -7.73 33.53 -7.05
N SER A 140 -6.97 34.61 -6.82
CA SER A 140 -5.51 34.54 -6.67
C SER A 140 -5.07 33.69 -5.49
N ASP A 141 -5.81 33.74 -4.38
CA ASP A 141 -5.51 32.95 -3.19
C ASP A 141 -5.74 31.46 -3.50
N LEU A 142 -6.85 31.14 -4.19
CA LEU A 142 -7.17 29.80 -4.68
C LEU A 142 -6.05 29.23 -5.56
N PHE A 143 -5.68 29.93 -6.63
CA PHE A 143 -4.67 29.42 -7.54
C PHE A 143 -3.29 29.28 -6.87
N THR A 144 -2.92 30.23 -6.00
CA THR A 144 -1.66 30.15 -5.23
C THR A 144 -1.65 28.91 -4.34
N ALA A 145 -2.74 28.66 -3.60
CA ALA A 145 -2.85 27.51 -2.71
C ALA A 145 -2.91 26.19 -3.49
N GLN A 146 -3.56 26.15 -4.66
CA GLN A 146 -3.57 24.99 -5.54
C GLN A 146 -2.17 24.66 -6.07
N TYR A 147 -1.38 25.66 -6.48
CA TYR A 147 0.00 25.44 -6.92
C TYR A 147 0.86 24.86 -5.80
N ARG A 148 0.77 25.43 -4.59
CA ARG A 148 1.50 24.92 -3.43
C ARG A 148 1.06 23.50 -3.06
N LEU A 149 -0.23 23.20 -3.15
CA LEU A 149 -0.74 21.85 -2.89
C LEU A 149 -0.19 20.83 -3.90
N GLN A 150 -0.01 21.19 -5.17
CA GLN A 150 0.59 20.30 -6.17
C GLN A 150 2.07 20.02 -5.90
N GLU A 151 2.83 21.03 -5.45
CA GLU A 151 4.22 20.85 -5.00
C GLU A 151 4.28 19.88 -3.81
N LEU A 152 3.47 20.13 -2.78
CA LEU A 152 3.38 19.28 -1.59
C LEU A 152 2.92 17.86 -1.94
N LYS A 153 2.02 17.72 -2.92
CA LYS A 153 1.58 16.40 -3.40
C LYS A 153 2.74 15.59 -3.96
N GLN A 154 3.61 16.18 -4.77
CA GLN A 154 4.79 15.46 -5.28
C GLN A 154 5.72 14.99 -4.15
N GLU A 155 5.94 15.84 -3.15
CA GLU A 155 6.77 15.49 -1.99
C GLU A 155 6.13 14.36 -1.16
N CYS A 156 4.84 14.47 -0.84
CA CYS A 156 4.09 13.50 -0.06
C CYS A 156 3.95 12.14 -0.79
N ASP A 157 3.69 12.16 -2.10
CA ASP A 157 3.59 10.94 -2.92
C ASP A 157 4.94 10.21 -2.95
N ALA A 158 6.06 10.93 -3.11
CA ALA A 158 7.40 10.35 -3.06
C ALA A 158 7.74 9.72 -1.69
N ILE A 159 7.22 10.29 -0.59
CA ILE A 159 7.34 9.68 0.75
C ILE A 159 6.50 8.41 0.82
N LEU A 160 5.24 8.45 0.39
CA LEU A 160 4.32 7.31 0.43
C LEU A 160 4.80 6.10 -0.39
N ASP A 161 5.45 6.35 -1.52
CA ASP A 161 5.89 5.28 -2.43
C ASP A 161 6.93 4.34 -1.82
N ARG A 162 7.63 4.78 -0.77
CA ARG A 162 8.58 3.96 0.01
C ARG A 162 7.90 2.87 0.83
N PHE A 163 6.60 3.01 1.10
CA PHE A 163 5.87 2.22 2.08
C PHE A 163 4.67 1.47 1.48
N ASP A 164 4.20 0.46 2.19
CA ASP A 164 2.89 -0.15 1.94
C ASP A 164 1.77 0.75 2.49
N CYS A 165 2.00 1.42 3.61
CA CYS A 165 1.17 2.47 4.17
C CYS A 165 1.96 3.36 5.14
N LEU A 166 1.43 4.54 5.47
CA LEU A 166 1.81 5.25 6.70
C LEU A 166 0.93 4.78 7.85
N LEU A 167 1.44 4.90 9.06
CA LEU A 167 0.68 4.73 10.28
C LEU A 167 0.82 6.01 11.11
N THR A 168 -0.32 6.67 11.34
CA THR A 168 -0.41 7.88 12.18
C THR A 168 -1.31 7.59 13.38
N PRO A 169 -1.17 8.31 14.50
CA PRO A 169 -2.27 8.41 15.46
C PRO A 169 -3.54 8.90 14.74
N THR A 170 -4.71 8.37 15.08
CA THR A 170 -5.97 8.89 14.51
C THR A 170 -6.27 10.29 15.04
N ALA A 171 -5.94 10.54 16.30
CA ALA A 171 -5.98 11.86 16.94
C ALA A 171 -4.84 11.95 17.96
N GLY A 172 -4.38 13.18 18.23
CA GLY A 172 -3.33 13.40 19.23
C GLY A 172 -3.82 13.31 20.68
N ARG A 173 -5.11 13.49 20.92
CA ARG A 173 -5.69 13.54 22.27
C ARG A 173 -7.20 13.35 22.22
N PHE A 174 -7.77 12.81 23.29
CA PHE A 174 -9.21 12.85 23.57
C PHE A 174 -9.58 14.14 24.31
N PHE A 175 -10.70 14.78 23.92
CA PHE A 175 -11.27 15.92 24.65
C PHE A 175 -12.65 15.55 25.20
N THR A 176 -12.91 15.92 26.45
CA THR A 176 -14.28 15.91 26.98
C THR A 176 -15.14 16.96 26.28
N VAL A 177 -16.47 16.86 26.43
CA VAL A 177 -17.39 17.86 25.85
C VAL A 177 -17.15 19.24 26.47
N ASP A 178 -17.00 19.33 27.79
CA ASP A 178 -16.72 20.59 28.49
C ASP A 178 -15.40 21.20 28.00
N GLU A 179 -14.38 20.35 27.87
CA GLU A 179 -13.11 20.75 27.30
C GLU A 179 -13.31 21.33 25.89
N LEU A 180 -13.95 20.60 24.98
CA LEU A 180 -14.19 21.07 23.61
C LEU A 180 -14.92 22.43 23.58
N LEU A 181 -15.91 22.64 24.45
CA LEU A 181 -16.72 23.86 24.48
C LEU A 181 -15.97 25.09 25.01
N GLU A 182 -14.94 24.91 25.83
CA GLU A 182 -14.10 26.00 26.33
C GLU A 182 -13.27 26.66 25.22
N GLU A 183 -12.68 25.87 24.32
CA GLU A 183 -11.83 26.35 23.21
C GLU A 183 -12.14 25.59 21.90
N PRO A 184 -13.33 25.79 21.31
CA PRO A 184 -13.86 24.92 20.27
C PRO A 184 -13.06 24.96 18.97
N VAL A 185 -12.48 26.10 18.61
CA VAL A 185 -11.68 26.24 17.39
C VAL A 185 -10.31 25.57 17.56
N LEU A 186 -9.64 25.83 18.67
CA LEU A 186 -8.31 25.27 18.96
C LEU A 186 -8.37 23.74 19.09
N ARG A 187 -9.30 23.22 19.92
CA ARG A 187 -9.39 21.79 20.20
C ARG A 187 -9.85 21.00 18.97
N ASN A 188 -10.76 21.55 18.16
CA ASN A 188 -11.10 20.96 16.86
C ASN A 188 -9.89 20.92 15.90
N SER A 189 -9.07 21.97 15.89
CA SER A 189 -7.84 22.00 15.07
C SER A 189 -6.83 20.94 15.52
N GLN A 190 -6.70 20.71 16.84
CA GLN A 190 -5.84 19.66 17.39
C GLN A 190 -6.34 18.26 17.02
N LEU A 191 -7.66 18.02 17.03
CA LEU A 191 -8.24 16.75 16.55
C LEU A 191 -7.97 16.49 15.06
N GLY A 192 -7.90 17.55 14.25
CA GLY A 192 -7.62 17.47 12.81
C GLY A 192 -6.16 17.27 12.41
N HIS A 193 -5.22 17.30 13.36
CA HIS A 193 -3.78 17.38 13.08
C HIS A 193 -3.26 16.25 12.17
N TYR A 194 -3.75 15.02 12.35
CA TYR A 194 -3.34 13.85 11.58
C TYR A 194 -4.31 13.47 10.45
N THR A 195 -5.35 14.26 10.18
CA THR A 195 -6.43 13.86 9.26
C THR A 195 -6.65 14.81 8.10
N ASN A 196 -6.41 16.10 8.29
CA ASN A 196 -6.83 17.15 7.35
C ASN A 196 -6.15 17.12 5.96
N PHE A 197 -5.01 16.45 5.80
CA PHE A 197 -4.26 16.43 4.55
C PHE A 197 -4.78 15.40 3.53
N MET A 198 -5.40 14.32 3.98
CA MET A 198 -5.61 13.12 3.14
C MET A 198 -6.49 13.41 1.92
N ASN A 199 -7.61 14.11 2.10
CA ASN A 199 -8.51 14.44 0.98
C ASN A 199 -7.87 15.43 0.00
N LEU A 200 -7.14 16.43 0.49
CA LEU A 200 -6.46 17.41 -0.36
C LEU A 200 -5.38 16.77 -1.22
N LEU A 201 -4.69 15.75 -0.69
CA LEU A 201 -3.60 15.08 -1.38
C LEU A 201 -4.05 13.83 -2.16
N ASP A 202 -5.37 13.58 -2.26
CA ASP A 202 -5.96 12.41 -2.94
C ASP A 202 -5.44 11.08 -2.37
N MET A 203 -5.67 10.87 -1.07
CA MET A 203 -5.24 9.70 -0.31
C MET A 203 -6.42 8.92 0.25
N SER A 204 -6.24 7.61 0.41
CA SER A 204 -7.14 6.74 1.18
C SER A 204 -6.68 6.65 2.63
N GLY A 205 -7.63 6.69 3.57
CA GLY A 205 -7.38 6.52 5.00
C GLY A 205 -8.25 5.43 5.61
N LEU A 206 -7.69 4.64 6.52
CA LEU A 206 -8.41 3.64 7.31
C LEU A 206 -8.04 3.77 8.79
N ALA A 207 -9.00 4.20 9.60
CA ALA A 207 -8.84 4.24 11.05
C ALA A 207 -9.24 2.90 11.68
N LEU A 208 -8.41 2.37 12.57
CA LEU A 208 -8.70 1.17 13.35
C LEU A 208 -8.29 1.32 14.82
N PRO A 209 -9.04 0.71 15.76
CA PRO A 209 -8.68 0.71 17.17
C PRO A 209 -7.53 -0.28 17.43
N THR A 210 -6.72 -0.01 18.47
CA THR A 210 -5.56 -0.86 18.81
C THR A 210 -5.50 -1.21 20.29
N VAL A 211 -5.47 -0.22 21.18
CA VAL A 211 -5.37 -0.43 22.63
C VAL A 211 -6.28 0.53 23.38
N PHE A 212 -6.50 0.26 24.66
CA PHE A 212 -7.06 1.24 25.61
C PHE A 212 -5.93 1.91 26.39
N THR A 213 -6.10 3.18 26.72
CA THR A 213 -5.22 3.87 27.68
C THR A 213 -5.40 3.25 29.07
N GLN A 214 -4.49 3.56 30.00
CA GLN A 214 -4.63 3.13 31.40
C GLN A 214 -5.92 3.65 32.07
N GLN A 215 -6.45 4.77 31.58
CA GLN A 215 -7.71 5.37 32.03
C GLN A 215 -8.94 4.76 31.35
N GLY A 216 -8.76 3.74 30.50
CA GLY A 216 -9.86 3.03 29.83
C GLY A 216 -10.44 3.77 28.62
N LEU A 217 -9.71 4.75 28.06
CA LEU A 217 -10.14 5.42 26.82
C LEU A 217 -9.63 4.64 25.60
N PRO A 218 -10.43 4.48 24.54
CA PRO A 218 -9.97 3.83 23.32
C PRO A 218 -8.92 4.69 22.61
N PHE A 219 -7.90 4.02 22.07
CA PHE A 219 -6.90 4.60 21.18
C PHE A 219 -6.92 3.86 19.84
N GLY A 220 -6.60 4.59 18.77
CA GLY A 220 -6.53 4.02 17.43
C GLY A 220 -5.50 4.73 16.57
N VAL A 221 -5.15 4.05 15.48
CA VAL A 221 -4.24 4.54 14.45
C VAL A 221 -4.98 4.65 13.13
N THR A 222 -4.49 5.51 12.26
CA THR A 222 -4.96 5.61 10.88
C THR A 222 -3.87 5.13 9.95
N LEU A 223 -4.22 4.17 9.09
CA LEU A 223 -3.40 3.74 7.98
C LEU A 223 -3.66 4.64 6.78
N VAL A 224 -2.61 5.10 6.12
CA VAL A 224 -2.71 6.03 4.98
C VAL A 224 -2.04 5.43 3.75
N ALA A 225 -2.70 5.57 2.60
CA ALA A 225 -2.23 5.13 1.29
C ALA A 225 -2.56 6.18 0.22
N PRO A 226 -1.85 6.18 -0.94
CA PRO A 226 -2.33 6.87 -2.13
C PRO A 226 -3.76 6.46 -2.51
N ALA A 227 -4.42 7.28 -3.33
CA ALA A 227 -5.72 6.98 -3.92
C ALA A 227 -5.82 5.53 -4.43
N PHE A 228 -7.01 4.95 -4.26
CA PHE A 228 -7.30 3.55 -4.61
C PHE A 228 -6.45 2.55 -3.80
N GLY A 229 -6.11 2.92 -2.56
CA GLY A 229 -5.41 2.08 -1.60
C GLY A 229 -6.35 1.31 -0.66
N ASP A 230 -7.67 1.44 -0.83
CA ASP A 230 -8.69 1.05 0.15
C ASP A 230 -8.62 -0.45 0.48
N ARG A 231 -8.59 -1.33 -0.53
CA ARG A 231 -8.49 -2.78 -0.31
C ARG A 231 -7.14 -3.19 0.28
N ARG A 232 -6.06 -2.48 -0.09
CA ARG A 232 -4.74 -2.69 0.53
C ARG A 232 -4.78 -2.35 2.01
N LEU A 233 -5.34 -1.19 2.38
CA LEU A 233 -5.48 -0.77 3.77
C LEU A 233 -6.38 -1.72 4.56
N LEU A 234 -7.53 -2.13 4.00
CA LEU A 234 -8.43 -3.12 4.61
C LEU A 234 -7.72 -4.45 4.85
N SER A 235 -6.86 -4.88 3.93
CA SER A 235 -6.09 -6.11 4.09
C SER A 235 -4.99 -6.03 5.16
N ILE A 236 -4.34 -4.88 5.30
CA ILE A 236 -3.39 -4.62 6.40
C ILE A 236 -4.16 -4.55 7.72
N ALA A 237 -5.31 -3.86 7.74
CA ALA A 237 -6.18 -3.79 8.91
C ALA A 237 -6.63 -5.18 9.35
N LYS A 238 -7.09 -6.05 8.44
CA LYS A 238 -7.45 -7.44 8.77
C LYS A 238 -6.31 -8.20 9.46
N ARG A 239 -5.06 -7.98 9.03
CA ARG A 239 -3.88 -8.56 9.69
C ARG A 239 -3.67 -7.95 11.09
N PHE A 240 -3.81 -6.64 11.24
CA PHE A 240 -3.62 -5.97 12.53
C PHE A 240 -4.70 -6.34 13.53
N GLU A 241 -5.93 -6.48 13.06
CA GLU A 241 -7.08 -6.90 13.83
C GLU A 241 -6.83 -8.18 14.63
N THR A 242 -6.07 -9.15 14.10
CA THR A 242 -5.74 -10.39 14.82
C THR A 242 -4.65 -10.23 15.89
N MET A 243 -3.92 -9.12 15.88
CA MET A 243 -2.87 -8.79 16.85
C MET A 243 -3.40 -8.07 18.09
N PHE A 244 -4.62 -7.53 18.01
CA PHE A 244 -5.26 -6.80 19.11
C PHE A 244 -6.53 -7.51 19.56
N ASP A 245 -6.53 -8.02 20.79
CA ASP A 245 -7.70 -8.64 21.42
C ASP A 245 -8.65 -7.58 21.99
N LEU A 246 -9.35 -6.89 21.09
CA LEU A 246 -10.32 -5.85 21.44
C LEU A 246 -11.77 -6.33 21.27
N PRO A 247 -12.70 -5.85 22.12
CA PRO A 247 -14.12 -6.06 21.88
C PRO A 247 -14.60 -5.28 20.65
N LEU A 248 -15.67 -5.77 20.03
CA LEU A 248 -16.34 -5.10 18.92
C LEU A 248 -17.10 -3.86 19.43
N GLY A 249 -16.44 -2.70 19.33
CA GLY A 249 -16.98 -1.43 19.81
C GLY A 249 -17.37 -1.49 21.29
N ALA A 250 -18.56 -0.97 21.62
CA ALA A 250 -19.08 -0.98 22.99
C ALA A 250 -19.87 -2.26 23.35
N LEU A 251 -19.94 -3.25 22.46
CA LEU A 251 -20.81 -4.42 22.63
C LEU A 251 -20.24 -5.46 23.61
N GLY A 252 -18.93 -5.43 23.87
CA GLY A 252 -18.25 -6.44 24.68
C GLY A 252 -18.16 -7.82 24.01
N GLU A 253 -18.52 -7.90 22.73
CA GLU A 253 -18.45 -9.12 21.93
C GLU A 253 -17.06 -9.31 21.34
N SER A 254 -16.59 -10.55 21.27
CA SER A 254 -15.33 -10.89 20.60
C SER A 254 -15.53 -10.98 19.09
N ARG A 255 -14.48 -10.68 18.32
CA ARG A 255 -14.49 -10.87 16.87
C ARG A 255 -14.59 -12.37 16.52
N GLU A 256 -15.51 -12.72 15.63
CA GLU A 256 -15.55 -14.06 15.05
C GLU A 256 -14.33 -14.32 14.17
N SER A 257 -13.73 -15.51 14.29
CA SER A 257 -12.65 -15.93 13.41
C SER A 257 -13.22 -16.33 12.05
N LEU A 258 -13.03 -15.46 11.04
CA LEU A 258 -13.42 -15.73 9.66
C LEU A 258 -12.27 -16.40 8.89
N PRO A 259 -12.57 -17.18 7.83
CA PRO A 259 -11.54 -17.81 7.01
C PRO A 259 -10.53 -16.79 6.48
N VAL A 260 -9.26 -17.09 6.70
CA VAL A 260 -8.14 -16.27 6.24
C VAL A 260 -7.85 -16.61 4.78
N ASN A 261 -8.16 -15.68 3.88
CA ASN A 261 -7.68 -15.71 2.51
C ASN A 261 -6.44 -14.81 2.42
N PRO A 262 -5.22 -15.37 2.42
CA PRO A 262 -4.02 -14.54 2.37
C PRO A 262 -3.92 -13.85 1.01
N VAL A 263 -3.61 -12.55 1.02
CA VAL A 263 -3.34 -11.76 -0.17
C VAL A 263 -1.92 -11.19 -0.10
N ALA A 264 -1.18 -11.35 -1.19
CA ALA A 264 0.15 -10.76 -1.35
C ALA A 264 0.06 -9.31 -1.83
N SER A 265 1.20 -8.62 -1.88
CA SER A 265 1.25 -7.27 -2.46
C SER A 265 0.88 -7.29 -3.95
N PRO A 266 -0.10 -6.49 -4.41
CA PRO A 266 -0.42 -6.41 -5.83
C PRO A 266 0.63 -5.62 -6.63
N LYS A 267 1.55 -4.90 -5.96
CA LYS A 267 2.55 -4.04 -6.60
C LYS A 267 3.58 -4.83 -7.42
N HIS A 268 3.80 -6.09 -7.09
CA HIS A 268 4.86 -6.87 -7.73
C HIS A 268 4.46 -8.32 -8.02
N ILE A 269 5.12 -8.89 -9.02
CA ILE A 269 5.07 -10.30 -9.38
C ILE A 269 6.47 -10.87 -9.21
N ASP A 270 6.59 -11.95 -8.43
CA ASP A 270 7.83 -12.72 -8.35
C ASP A 270 7.99 -13.56 -9.63
N VAL A 271 9.15 -13.44 -10.28
CA VAL A 271 9.50 -14.07 -11.55
C VAL A 271 10.82 -14.81 -11.42
N LEU A 272 10.79 -16.12 -11.66
CA LEU A 272 11.98 -16.96 -11.75
C LEU A 272 12.67 -16.78 -13.09
N VAL A 273 13.98 -16.53 -13.03
CA VAL A 273 14.87 -16.51 -14.19
C VAL A 273 16.00 -17.53 -14.00
N CYS A 274 16.34 -18.23 -15.08
CA CYS A 274 17.30 -19.33 -15.07
C CYS A 274 18.34 -19.23 -16.19
N GLY A 275 18.42 -18.09 -16.88
CA GLY A 275 19.17 -17.92 -18.13
C GLY A 275 19.78 -16.55 -18.32
N ALA A 276 19.70 -16.00 -19.54
CA ALA A 276 20.34 -14.74 -19.91
C ALA A 276 19.93 -13.52 -19.06
N HIS A 277 18.82 -13.62 -18.30
CA HIS A 277 18.32 -12.61 -17.37
C HIS A 277 18.91 -12.70 -15.95
N LEU A 278 19.69 -13.73 -15.60
CA LEU A 278 20.37 -13.81 -14.30
C LEU A 278 21.27 -12.58 -14.08
N LYS A 279 21.48 -12.18 -12.83
CA LYS A 279 22.24 -10.98 -12.46
C LYS A 279 23.58 -10.89 -13.19
N GLY A 280 23.82 -9.80 -13.91
CA GLY A 280 25.05 -9.57 -14.66
C GLY A 280 25.19 -10.36 -15.96
N LEU A 281 24.15 -11.08 -16.42
CA LEU A 281 24.12 -11.71 -17.74
C LEU A 281 23.47 -10.78 -18.80
N PRO A 282 23.63 -11.07 -20.11
CA PRO A 282 23.39 -10.09 -21.18
C PRO A 282 21.97 -9.50 -21.29
N LEU A 283 20.95 -10.15 -20.73
CA LEU A 283 19.56 -9.67 -20.75
C LEU A 283 19.05 -9.22 -19.38
N ASN A 284 19.89 -9.22 -18.34
CA ASN A 284 19.48 -8.76 -17.01
C ASN A 284 19.00 -7.30 -17.00
N TRP A 285 19.50 -6.47 -17.92
CA TRP A 285 19.07 -5.08 -18.08
C TRP A 285 17.56 -4.96 -18.32
N GLN A 286 16.91 -5.95 -18.96
CA GLN A 286 15.47 -5.94 -19.21
C GLN A 286 14.65 -6.03 -17.92
N LEU A 287 15.22 -6.64 -16.86
CA LEU A 287 14.60 -6.63 -15.53
C LEU A 287 14.86 -5.30 -14.83
N THR A 288 16.12 -4.87 -14.78
CA THR A 288 16.52 -3.69 -14.02
C THR A 288 15.99 -2.38 -14.60
N GLU A 289 15.84 -2.27 -15.92
CA GLU A 289 15.25 -1.07 -16.57
C GLU A 289 13.79 -0.87 -16.17
N ARG A 290 13.10 -1.96 -15.80
CA ARG A 290 11.72 -1.97 -15.31
C ARG A 290 11.64 -1.87 -13.78
N GLY A 291 12.74 -1.51 -13.12
CA GLY A 291 12.80 -1.41 -11.66
C GLY A 291 12.71 -2.75 -10.92
N ALA A 292 12.87 -3.88 -11.59
CA ALA A 292 12.84 -5.18 -10.92
C ALA A 292 14.06 -5.35 -10.00
N THR A 293 13.85 -6.00 -8.86
CA THR A 293 14.89 -6.24 -7.86
C THR A 293 15.10 -7.73 -7.61
N LEU A 294 16.35 -8.13 -7.36
CA LEU A 294 16.64 -9.52 -7.00
C LEU A 294 16.12 -9.79 -5.59
N LYS A 295 15.22 -10.77 -5.46
CA LYS A 295 14.65 -11.21 -4.17
C LYS A 295 15.54 -12.25 -3.51
N GLU A 296 15.89 -13.31 -4.24
CA GLU A 296 16.70 -14.41 -3.71
C GLU A 296 17.34 -15.26 -4.83
N CYS A 297 18.41 -15.97 -4.48
CA CYS A 297 18.99 -17.05 -5.29
C CYS A 297 18.59 -18.38 -4.63
N THR A 298 18.00 -19.29 -5.41
CA THR A 298 17.45 -20.56 -4.89
C THR A 298 17.53 -21.64 -5.96
N GLN A 299 16.84 -22.76 -5.76
CA GLN A 299 16.75 -23.86 -6.72
C GLN A 299 15.29 -24.20 -7.06
N THR A 300 15.08 -24.71 -8.26
CA THR A 300 13.83 -25.40 -8.60
C THR A 300 13.69 -26.69 -7.79
N ALA A 301 12.49 -27.25 -7.72
CA ALA A 301 12.32 -28.64 -7.29
C ALA A 301 13.13 -29.59 -8.20
N SER A 302 13.44 -30.80 -7.71
CA SER A 302 14.22 -31.81 -8.44
C SER A 302 13.42 -32.53 -9.54
N VAL A 303 12.71 -31.77 -10.36
CA VAL A 303 11.84 -32.25 -11.45
C VAL A 303 12.00 -31.41 -12.72
N TYR A 304 13.15 -30.74 -12.87
CA TYR A 304 13.42 -29.92 -14.05
C TYR A 304 14.67 -30.36 -14.79
N ARG A 305 14.58 -30.34 -16.11
CA ARG A 305 15.72 -30.51 -17.03
C ARG A 305 16.05 -29.18 -17.66
N MET A 306 17.34 -28.94 -17.90
CA MET A 306 17.83 -27.71 -18.49
C MET A 306 18.58 -28.01 -19.78
N TYR A 307 18.28 -27.25 -20.83
CA TYR A 307 18.86 -27.40 -22.15
C TYR A 307 19.47 -26.09 -22.61
N ALA A 308 20.67 -26.10 -23.18
CA ALA A 308 21.20 -24.99 -23.94
C ALA A 308 20.57 -25.02 -25.33
N LEU A 309 19.71 -24.04 -25.63
CA LEU A 309 18.94 -24.00 -26.88
C LEU A 309 19.84 -23.66 -28.07
N ALA A 310 19.43 -24.09 -29.26
CA ALA A 310 20.09 -23.72 -30.51
C ALA A 310 19.97 -22.20 -30.77
N GLY A 311 21.02 -21.61 -31.37
CA GLY A 311 21.08 -20.20 -31.73
C GLY A 311 21.87 -19.31 -30.76
N GLY A 312 21.99 -18.02 -31.10
CA GLY A 312 22.72 -17.01 -30.33
C GLY A 312 23.49 -16.03 -31.22
N PRO A 313 24.10 -14.97 -30.64
CA PRO A 313 23.91 -14.47 -29.28
C PRO A 313 22.65 -13.56 -29.12
N PRO A 314 22.06 -13.45 -27.91
CA PRO A 314 22.46 -14.14 -26.68
C PRO A 314 22.00 -15.59 -26.65
N PHE A 315 22.89 -16.48 -26.21
CA PHE A 315 22.59 -17.87 -25.88
C PHE A 315 21.63 -17.95 -24.70
N ARG A 316 20.72 -18.93 -24.73
CA ARG A 316 19.62 -19.04 -23.78
C ARG A 316 19.40 -20.51 -23.37
N PRO A 317 19.07 -20.76 -22.10
CA PRO A 317 18.59 -22.06 -21.69
C PRO A 317 17.08 -22.19 -21.88
N GLY A 318 16.62 -23.43 -22.04
CA GLY A 318 15.23 -23.83 -21.86
C GLY A 318 15.09 -24.70 -20.62
N LEU A 319 14.09 -24.40 -19.80
CA LEU A 319 13.73 -25.16 -18.60
C LEU A 319 12.47 -25.98 -18.90
N VAL A 320 12.51 -27.29 -18.62
CA VAL A 320 11.44 -28.24 -18.95
C VAL A 320 11.11 -29.08 -17.71
N LEU A 321 9.82 -29.24 -17.41
CA LEU A 321 9.36 -30.12 -16.33
C LEU A 321 9.49 -31.59 -16.76
N ASP A 322 10.16 -32.40 -15.96
CA ASP A 322 10.28 -33.84 -16.11
C ASP A 322 10.37 -34.47 -14.70
N GLU A 323 9.28 -35.08 -14.25
CA GLU A 323 9.20 -35.65 -12.89
C GLU A 323 10.07 -36.90 -12.70
N GLN A 324 10.52 -37.54 -13.78
CA GLN A 324 11.27 -38.79 -13.72
C GLN A 324 12.77 -38.57 -13.87
N GLN A 325 13.17 -37.60 -14.70
CA GLN A 325 14.57 -37.37 -15.07
C GLN A 325 15.07 -35.96 -14.71
N GLY A 326 14.30 -35.21 -13.93
CA GLY A 326 14.67 -33.87 -13.50
C GLY A 326 15.73 -33.82 -12.41
N ALA A 327 16.34 -32.64 -12.27
CA ALA A 327 17.23 -32.26 -11.19
C ALA A 327 16.83 -30.89 -10.64
N ALA A 328 17.44 -30.51 -9.51
CA ALA A 328 17.33 -29.16 -8.99
C ALA A 328 18.23 -28.23 -9.83
N ILE A 329 17.70 -27.11 -10.28
CA ILE A 329 18.39 -26.15 -11.14
C ILE A 329 18.53 -24.83 -10.41
N ASP A 330 19.74 -24.25 -10.42
CA ASP A 330 20.04 -22.94 -9.86
C ASP A 330 19.31 -21.82 -10.61
N VAL A 331 18.60 -20.99 -9.86
CA VAL A 331 17.73 -19.92 -10.36
C VAL A 331 17.79 -18.66 -9.49
N GLU A 332 17.34 -17.55 -10.05
CA GLU A 332 17.13 -16.30 -9.32
C GLU A 332 15.65 -15.92 -9.36
N ILE A 333 15.09 -15.49 -8.23
CA ILE A 333 13.74 -14.91 -8.16
C ILE A 333 13.86 -13.40 -8.16
N TRP A 334 13.22 -12.77 -9.15
CA TRP A 334 13.19 -11.32 -9.31
C TRP A 334 11.79 -10.80 -9.04
N ARG A 335 11.70 -9.73 -8.25
CA ARG A 335 10.46 -9.02 -7.97
C ARG A 335 10.25 -7.96 -9.04
N VAL A 336 9.29 -8.17 -9.94
CA VAL A 336 8.99 -7.31 -11.09
C VAL A 336 7.76 -6.45 -10.78
N PRO A 337 7.77 -5.12 -10.99
CA PRO A 337 6.57 -4.29 -10.88
C PRO A 337 5.45 -4.81 -11.78
N SER A 338 4.25 -5.00 -11.21
CA SER A 338 3.12 -5.64 -11.90
C SER A 338 2.72 -4.89 -13.18
N GLU A 339 2.82 -3.55 -13.17
CA GLU A 339 2.53 -2.70 -14.32
C GLU A 339 3.47 -2.91 -15.51
N HIS A 340 4.69 -3.38 -15.26
CA HIS A 340 5.68 -3.62 -16.30
C HIS A 340 5.77 -5.09 -16.73
N PHE A 341 5.09 -6.01 -16.02
CA PHE A 341 5.16 -7.44 -16.30
C PHE A 341 4.73 -7.78 -17.73
N GLY A 342 3.64 -7.19 -18.23
CA GLY A 342 3.19 -7.41 -19.62
C GLY A 342 4.25 -7.01 -20.66
N SER A 343 4.88 -5.86 -20.45
CA SER A 343 5.96 -5.37 -21.33
C SER A 343 7.21 -6.24 -21.28
N PHE A 344 7.49 -6.88 -20.13
CA PHE A 344 8.59 -7.83 -19.98
C PHE A 344 8.29 -9.12 -20.75
N VAL A 345 7.09 -9.68 -20.56
CA VAL A 345 6.66 -10.91 -21.25
C VAL A 345 6.63 -10.73 -22.77
N ALA A 346 6.17 -9.58 -23.27
CA ALA A 346 6.18 -9.27 -24.70
C ALA A 346 7.58 -9.28 -25.33
N GLY A 347 8.63 -9.07 -24.53
CA GLY A 347 10.02 -9.12 -24.97
C GLY A 347 10.61 -10.54 -25.01
N ILE A 348 9.87 -11.57 -24.60
CA ILE A 348 10.34 -12.96 -24.56
C ILE A 348 9.99 -13.64 -25.90
N PRO A 349 10.99 -13.94 -26.75
CA PRO A 349 10.73 -14.58 -28.03
C PRO A 349 10.54 -16.10 -27.87
N ALA A 350 9.81 -16.69 -28.80
CA ALA A 350 9.80 -18.12 -29.05
C ALA A 350 11.23 -18.70 -29.09
N PRO A 351 11.47 -19.91 -28.54
CA PRO A 351 10.50 -20.85 -27.96
C PRO A 351 10.27 -20.68 -26.45
N LEU A 352 10.69 -19.54 -25.88
CA LEU A 352 10.57 -19.29 -24.45
C LEU A 352 9.20 -18.70 -24.11
N GLY A 353 8.75 -18.95 -22.89
CA GLY A 353 7.54 -18.34 -22.33
C GLY A 353 7.59 -18.25 -20.81
N ILE A 354 6.58 -17.63 -20.20
CA ILE A 354 6.41 -17.61 -18.75
C ILE A 354 5.26 -18.53 -18.35
N GLY A 355 5.60 -19.56 -17.58
CA GLY A 355 4.66 -20.52 -16.99
C GLY A 355 4.71 -20.50 -15.47
N LYS A 356 4.35 -21.62 -14.83
CA LYS A 356 4.54 -21.86 -13.40
C LYS A 356 5.66 -22.85 -13.17
N VAL A 357 6.59 -22.50 -12.28
CA VAL A 357 7.76 -23.30 -11.93
C VAL A 357 7.71 -23.61 -10.43
N ARG A 358 7.91 -24.88 -10.08
CA ARG A 358 7.95 -25.38 -8.70
C ARG A 358 9.36 -25.18 -8.12
N LEU A 359 9.44 -24.50 -6.99
CA LEU A 359 10.68 -24.30 -6.24
C LEU A 359 10.96 -25.48 -5.31
N GLN A 360 12.18 -25.56 -4.79
CA GLN A 360 12.60 -26.62 -3.87
C GLN A 360 11.79 -26.69 -2.57
N ASP A 361 11.16 -25.58 -2.17
CA ASP A 361 10.26 -25.51 -1.00
C ASP A 361 8.82 -25.96 -1.29
N GLY A 362 8.54 -26.38 -2.53
CA GLY A 362 7.22 -26.82 -2.99
C GLY A 362 6.30 -25.69 -3.47
N SER A 363 6.69 -24.42 -3.31
CA SER A 363 5.93 -23.28 -3.81
C SER A 363 6.00 -23.17 -5.34
N TYR A 364 5.05 -22.43 -5.93
CA TYR A 364 5.02 -22.14 -7.36
C TYR A 364 5.20 -20.65 -7.63
N VAL A 365 6.08 -20.34 -8.57
CA VAL A 365 6.35 -18.96 -9.02
C VAL A 365 6.16 -18.84 -10.52
N SER A 366 5.86 -17.64 -11.01
CA SER A 366 5.90 -17.38 -12.46
C SER A 366 7.34 -17.50 -12.93
N GLY A 367 7.64 -18.18 -14.04
CA GLY A 367 9.03 -18.37 -14.45
C GLY A 367 9.22 -18.81 -15.89
N PHE A 368 10.45 -18.67 -16.37
CA PHE A 368 10.83 -19.10 -17.72
C PHE A 368 10.62 -20.61 -17.90
N ILE A 369 9.92 -20.96 -18.98
CA ILE A 369 9.76 -22.33 -19.50
C ILE A 369 10.14 -22.35 -20.97
N CYS A 370 10.35 -23.54 -21.52
CA CYS A 370 10.59 -23.74 -22.94
C CYS A 370 9.53 -24.65 -23.55
N GLU A 371 9.00 -24.26 -24.71
CA GLU A 371 8.13 -25.11 -25.50
C GLU A 371 8.90 -26.34 -26.04
N PRO A 372 8.24 -27.50 -26.21
CA PRO A 372 8.92 -28.74 -26.63
C PRO A 372 9.70 -28.65 -27.95
N TYR A 373 9.19 -27.91 -28.95
CA TYR A 373 9.90 -27.77 -30.23
C TYR A 373 11.20 -26.98 -30.10
N GLY A 374 11.34 -26.15 -29.06
CA GLY A 374 12.56 -25.40 -28.79
C GLY A 374 13.76 -26.28 -28.46
N LEU A 375 13.53 -27.55 -28.12
CA LEU A 375 14.58 -28.51 -27.76
C LEU A 375 15.27 -29.13 -28.97
N GLU A 376 14.75 -28.94 -30.17
CA GLU A 376 15.39 -29.44 -31.39
C GLU A 376 16.77 -28.80 -31.58
N GLY A 377 17.82 -29.63 -31.70
CA GLY A 377 19.21 -29.17 -31.80
C GLY A 377 19.80 -28.60 -30.51
N SER A 378 19.11 -28.72 -29.37
CA SER A 378 19.61 -28.27 -28.06
C SER A 378 20.58 -29.28 -27.44
N LYS A 379 21.46 -28.80 -26.54
CA LYS A 379 22.35 -29.64 -25.71
C LYS A 379 21.76 -29.72 -24.31
N GLU A 380 21.54 -30.93 -23.79
CA GLU A 380 21.15 -31.08 -22.39
C GLU A 380 22.31 -30.74 -21.44
N ILE A 381 22.00 -29.90 -20.45
CA ILE A 381 22.96 -29.38 -19.46
C ILE A 381 22.46 -29.57 -18.02
N THR A 382 21.44 -30.40 -17.80
CA THR A 382 20.85 -30.69 -16.48
C THR A 382 21.90 -31.06 -15.43
N GLN A 383 22.88 -31.89 -15.81
CA GLN A 383 23.99 -32.34 -14.96
C GLN A 383 24.90 -31.23 -14.44
N LEU A 384 24.89 -30.05 -15.07
CA LEU A 384 25.69 -28.90 -14.65
C LEU A 384 25.02 -28.10 -13.54
N GLY A 385 23.75 -28.39 -13.21
CA GLY A 385 23.00 -27.75 -12.13
C GLY A 385 22.54 -26.31 -12.43
N GLY A 386 22.99 -25.67 -13.52
CA GLY A 386 22.52 -24.34 -13.88
C GLY A 386 23.27 -23.66 -15.02
N TRP A 387 22.70 -22.57 -15.50
CA TRP A 387 23.20 -21.84 -16.68
C TRP A 387 24.61 -21.25 -16.48
N ARG A 388 24.91 -20.76 -15.27
CA ARG A 388 26.23 -20.19 -14.96
C ARG A 388 27.34 -21.24 -15.05
N ALA A 389 27.07 -22.48 -14.67
CA ALA A 389 28.05 -23.57 -14.76
C ALA A 389 28.35 -23.90 -16.24
N TYR A 390 27.31 -23.94 -17.08
CA TYR A 390 27.47 -24.12 -18.52
C TYR A 390 28.28 -23.00 -19.19
N LEU A 391 28.02 -21.73 -18.85
CA LEU A 391 28.80 -20.61 -19.40
C LEU A 391 30.29 -20.68 -19.01
N LYS A 392 30.63 -21.24 -17.84
CA LYS A 392 32.02 -21.48 -17.45
C LYS A 392 32.67 -22.59 -18.29
N GLU A 393 31.93 -23.66 -18.57
CA GLU A 393 32.39 -24.75 -19.46
C GLU A 393 32.65 -24.24 -20.88
N LEU A 394 31.80 -23.37 -21.41
CA LEU A 394 31.99 -22.76 -22.74
C LEU A 394 33.19 -21.79 -22.83
N ALA A 395 33.57 -21.19 -21.71
CA ALA A 395 34.68 -20.24 -21.64
C ALA A 395 36.03 -20.91 -21.33
N SER A 396 36.01 -22.21 -21.02
CA SER A 396 37.20 -23.06 -20.79
C SER A 396 37.61 -23.74 -22.08
#